data_AF-A0A2D5WE71-F1
#
_entry.id   AF-A0A2D5WE71-F1
#
_cell.length_a   1.000
_cell.length_b   1.000
_cell.length_c   1.000
_cell.angle_alpha   90.00
_cell.angle_beta   90.00
_cell.angle_gamma   90.00
#
_symmetry.space_group_name_H-M   'P 1'
#
loop_
_entity.id
_entity.type
_entity.pdbx_description
1 polymer ?
#
loop_
_entity_poly.entity_id
_entity_poly.type
_entity_poly.pdbx_seq_one_letter_code
_entity_poly.pdbx_strand_id
1 'polypeptide(L)'
;MERVCPHLPGFPYNPRDMRFFGDPFDYVVMPGYSDGEIQEIVILEIKTGKGSLNTRQRQLRDRIAEGNVRWEVCHLDADGSIHPAGGG
;
A
#
# COMPACT_ATOMS: atom_id res chain seq x y z
N MET A 1 -14.99 2.29 -8.70
CA MET A 1 -14.65 3.69 -9.01
C MET A 1 -13.18 3.97 -8.70
N GLU A 2 -12.57 3.24 -7.77
CA GLU A 2 -11.19 3.49 -7.33
C GLU A 2 -10.19 3.24 -8.45
N ARG A 3 -10.43 2.27 -9.34
CA ARG A 3 -9.61 2.03 -10.55
C ARG A 3 -9.60 3.18 -11.56
N VAL A 4 -10.55 4.11 -11.49
CA VAL A 4 -10.65 5.27 -12.42
C VAL A 4 -9.99 6.52 -11.82
N CYS A 5 -9.91 6.61 -10.50
CA CYS A 5 -9.43 7.79 -9.78
C CYS A 5 -8.00 8.22 -10.16
N PRO A 6 -7.03 7.30 -10.37
CA PRO A 6 -5.67 7.66 -10.82
C PRO A 6 -5.61 8.36 -12.19
N HIS A 7 -6.71 8.32 -12.97
CA HIS A 7 -6.80 8.94 -14.29
C HIS A 7 -7.57 10.27 -14.27
N LEU A 8 -8.05 10.72 -13.11
CA LEU A 8 -8.77 11.98 -12.98
C LEU A 8 -7.79 13.17 -12.88
N PRO A 9 -8.14 14.34 -13.44
CA PRO A 9 -7.35 15.56 -13.27
C PRO A 9 -7.12 15.90 -11.79
N GLY A 10 -5.88 16.23 -11.44
CA GLY A 10 -5.51 16.64 -10.09
C GLY A 10 -5.21 15.50 -9.12
N PHE A 11 -5.18 14.24 -9.59
CA PHE A 11 -4.69 13.14 -8.78
C PHE A 11 -3.19 13.33 -8.47
N PRO A 12 -2.76 13.28 -7.20
CA PRO A 12 -1.44 13.78 -6.80
C PRO A 12 -0.29 12.81 -7.06
N TYR A 13 -0.56 11.59 -7.49
CA TYR A 13 0.46 10.55 -7.68
C TYR A 13 0.55 10.06 -9.13
N ASN A 14 1.75 9.64 -9.54
CA ASN A 14 1.98 8.98 -10.82
C ASN A 14 1.37 7.56 -10.79
N PRO A 15 0.43 7.21 -11.69
CA PRO A 15 -0.19 5.89 -11.70
C PRO A 15 0.78 4.71 -11.86
N ARG A 16 1.98 4.94 -12.42
CA ARG A 16 3.02 3.90 -12.57
C ARG A 16 3.66 3.49 -11.23
N ASP A 17 3.55 4.38 -10.24
CA ASP A 17 4.09 4.22 -8.89
C ASP A 17 3.08 3.59 -7.92
N MET A 18 1.91 3.16 -8.42
CA MET A 18 0.81 2.68 -7.59
C MET A 18 0.54 1.19 -7.80
N ARG A 19 0.14 0.49 -6.74
CA ARG A 19 -0.35 -0.89 -6.77
C ARG A 19 -1.69 -0.98 -6.07
N PHE A 20 -2.67 -1.59 -6.73
CA PHE A 20 -4.01 -1.79 -6.18
C PHE A 20 -4.03 -2.91 -5.14
N PHE A 21 -4.81 -2.73 -4.07
CA PHE A 21 -4.98 -3.67 -2.96
C PHE A 21 -6.44 -4.11 -2.79
N GLY A 22 -7.37 -3.17 -2.58
CA GLY A 22 -8.82 -3.36 -2.67
C GLY A 22 -9.58 -3.45 -1.33
N ASP A 23 -9.08 -4.17 -0.33
CA ASP A 23 -9.60 -4.17 1.05
C ASP A 23 -8.47 -4.59 2.01
N PRO A 24 -8.15 -3.82 3.08
CA PRO A 24 -8.94 -2.74 3.67
C PRO A 24 -8.66 -1.32 3.13
N PHE A 25 -7.79 -1.17 2.14
CA PHE A 25 -7.48 0.09 1.48
C PHE A 25 -7.30 -0.11 -0.02
N ASP A 26 -7.33 0.98 -0.81
CA ASP A 26 -7.32 0.90 -2.27
C ASP A 26 -5.94 0.70 -2.90
N TYR A 27 -4.94 1.47 -2.48
CA TYR A 27 -3.62 1.51 -3.12
C TYR A 27 -2.45 1.55 -2.14
N VAL A 28 -1.36 0.88 -2.50
CA VAL A 28 -0.01 1.24 -2.05
C VAL A 28 0.59 2.14 -3.11
N VAL A 29 1.06 3.33 -2.72
CA VAL A 29 1.79 4.25 -3.60
C VAL A 29 3.24 4.30 -3.16
N MET A 30 4.15 4.24 -4.12
CA MET A 30 5.60 4.26 -3.91
C MET A 30 6.22 5.30 -4.84
N PRO A 31 6.13 6.61 -4.54
CA PRO A 31 6.70 7.65 -5.37
C PRO A 31 8.17 7.39 -5.73
N GLY A 32 8.50 7.55 -7.01
CA GLY A 32 9.83 7.26 -7.55
C GLY A 32 10.06 5.78 -7.91
N TYR A 33 9.10 4.88 -7.62
CA TYR A 33 9.17 3.47 -8.02
C TYR A 33 9.43 3.28 -9.52
N SER A 34 8.73 4.02 -10.38
CA SER A 34 8.93 3.96 -11.83
C SER A 34 10.21 4.63 -12.32
N ASP A 35 10.86 5.43 -11.47
CA ASP A 35 12.13 6.10 -11.73
C ASP A 35 13.34 5.33 -11.14
N GLY A 36 13.08 4.23 -10.42
CA GLY A 36 14.10 3.32 -9.89
C GLY A 36 14.51 3.55 -8.44
N GLU A 37 13.95 4.54 -7.76
CA GLU A 37 14.23 4.86 -6.35
C GLU A 37 12.94 5.16 -5.60
N ILE A 38 12.59 4.31 -4.63
CA ILE A 38 11.38 4.50 -3.81
C ILE A 38 11.68 5.53 -2.72
N GLN A 39 10.96 6.66 -2.75
CA GLN A 39 11.15 7.76 -1.81
C GLN A 39 10.33 7.56 -0.52
N GLU A 40 9.12 7.02 -0.66
CA GLU A 40 8.20 6.78 0.45
C GLU A 40 7.23 5.63 0.13
N ILE A 41 6.50 5.17 1.14
CA ILE A 41 5.40 4.21 0.99
C ILE A 41 4.15 4.87 1.57
N VAL A 42 3.12 5.04 0.73
CA VAL A 42 1.83 5.62 1.12
C VAL A 42 0.74 4.56 1.01
N ILE A 43 0.01 4.34 2.10
CA ILE A 43 -1.23 3.57 2.09
C ILE A 43 -2.39 4.52 1.82
N LEU A 44 -3.02 4.38 0.66
CA LEU A 44 -4.04 5.29 0.15
C LEU A 44 -5.41 4.62 0.11
N GLU A 45 -6.39 5.25 0.75
CA GLU A 45 -7.82 4.97 0.65
C GLU A 45 -8.50 6.15 -0.03
N ILE A 46 -9.33 5.89 -1.04
CA ILE A 46 -10.07 6.88 -1.80
C ILE A 46 -11.52 6.87 -1.31
N LYS A 47 -12.00 8.03 -0.86
CA LYS A 47 -13.41 8.23 -0.50
C LYS A 47 -14.09 9.18 -1.48
N THR A 48 -15.35 8.90 -1.77
CA THR A 48 -16.23 9.82 -2.50
C THR A 48 -17.07 10.66 -1.54
N GLY A 49 -17.25 11.94 -1.87
CA GLY A 49 -18.10 12.84 -1.11
C GLY A 49 -17.68 12.98 0.36
N LYS A 50 -18.59 12.65 1.28
CA LYS A 50 -18.38 12.76 2.75
C LYS A 50 -18.04 11.41 3.42
N GLY A 51 -17.54 10.45 2.65
CA GLY A 51 -17.17 9.13 3.19
C GLY A 51 -16.09 9.22 4.26
N SER A 52 -16.33 8.60 5.42
CA SER A 52 -15.35 8.48 6.50
C SER A 52 -14.67 7.11 6.48
N LEU A 53 -13.51 7.00 7.12
CA LEU A 53 -12.84 5.71 7.31
C LEU A 53 -13.74 4.77 8.11
N ASN A 54 -13.79 3.49 7.74
CA ASN A 54 -14.44 2.47 8.56
C ASN A 54 -13.55 2.06 9.76
N THR A 55 -14.03 1.18 10.64
CA THR A 55 -13.27 0.76 11.84
C THR A 55 -11.93 0.11 11.49
N ARG A 56 -11.89 -0.78 10.48
CA ARG A 56 -10.64 -1.46 10.06
C ARG A 56 -9.64 -0.47 9.46
N GLN A 57 -10.12 0.47 8.65
CA GLN A 57 -9.32 1.53 8.05
C GLN A 57 -8.72 2.47 9.10
N ARG A 58 -9.49 2.83 10.14
CA ARG A 58 -8.97 3.61 11.28
C ARG A 58 -7.87 2.85 12.01
N GLN A 59 -8.10 1.58 12.32
CA GLN A 59 -7.09 0.74 12.96
C GLN A 59 -5.80 0.67 12.13
N LEU A 60 -5.90 0.49 10.81
CA LEU A 60 -4.74 0.47 9.92
C LEU A 60 -3.97 1.80 9.94
N ARG A 61 -4.67 2.92 9.79
CA ARG A 61 -4.07 4.27 9.90
C ARG A 61 -3.31 4.43 11.22
N ASP A 62 -3.93 4.03 12.33
CA ASP A 62 -3.36 4.20 13.66
C ASP A 62 -2.11 3.32 13.85
N ARG A 63 -2.13 2.06 13.40
CA ARG A 63 -0.95 1.17 13.41
C ARG A 63 0.20 1.74 12.57
N ILE A 64 -0.09 2.30 11.40
CA ILE A 64 0.92 2.95 10.56
C ILE A 64 1.52 4.17 11.28
N ALA A 65 0.67 5.03 11.85
CA ALA A 65 1.11 6.23 12.57
C ALA A 65 1.96 5.91 13.82
N GLU A 66 1.70 4.78 14.46
CA GLU A 66 2.48 4.27 15.59
C GLU A 66 3.81 3.60 15.15
N GLY A 67 4.09 3.49 13.85
CA GLY A 67 5.28 2.81 13.33
C GLY A 67 5.19 1.28 13.38
N ASN A 68 4.00 0.72 13.59
CA ASN A 68 3.76 -0.73 13.60
C ASN A 68 3.70 -1.28 12.16
N VAL A 69 4.77 -1.06 11.40
CA VAL A 69 4.97 -1.51 10.02
C VAL A 69 6.32 -2.21 9.95
N ARG A 70 6.34 -3.38 9.29
CA ARG A 70 7.52 -4.24 9.21
C ARG A 70 7.75 -4.69 7.78
N TRP A 71 9.02 -4.74 7.40
CA TRP A 71 9.48 -5.44 6.21
C TRP A 71 9.88 -6.87 6.58
N GLU A 72 9.34 -7.85 5.85
CA GLU A 72 9.66 -9.27 5.99
C GLU A 72 9.86 -9.88 4.62
N VAL A 73 10.81 -10.81 4.52
CA VAL A 73 11.03 -11.63 3.33
C VAL A 73 10.84 -13.08 3.76
N CYS A 74 10.12 -13.86 2.96
CA CYS A 74 9.99 -15.29 3.14
C CYS A 74 10.52 -16.00 1.88
N HIS A 75 11.16 -17.15 2.06
CA HIS A 75 11.53 -18.04 0.97
C HIS A 75 10.52 -19.17 0.87
N LEU A 76 10.11 -19.45 -0.37
CA LEU A 76 9.36 -20.64 -0.72
C LEU A 76 10.34 -21.67 -1.25
N ASP A 77 10.48 -22.79 -0.54
CA ASP A 77 11.31 -23.90 -0.96
C ASP A 77 10.64 -24.71 -2.06
N ALA A 78 11.45 -25.52 -2.76
CA ALA A 78 10.97 -26.36 -3.86
C ALA A 78 9.92 -27.40 -3.42
N ASP A 79 9.89 -27.75 -2.14
CA ASP A 79 8.90 -28.66 -1.54
C ASP A 79 7.61 -27.94 -1.08
N GLY A 80 7.53 -26.63 -1.27
CA GLY A 80 6.39 -25.80 -0.88
C GLY A 80 6.44 -25.32 0.56
N SER A 81 7.49 -25.61 1.33
CA SER A 81 7.67 -25.05 2.67
C SER A 81 8.05 -23.56 2.60
N ILE A 82 7.61 -22.79 3.61
CA ILE A 82 7.86 -21.35 3.70
C ILE A 82 8.68 -21.09 4.96
N HIS A 83 9.83 -20.45 4.81
CA HIS A 83 10.66 -20.04 5.94
C HIS A 83 10.95 -18.55 5.85
N PRO A 84 11.03 -17.83 6.99
CA PRO A 84 11.54 -16.47 6.99
C PRO A 84 12.94 -16.47 6.33
N ALA A 85 13.20 -15.50 5.45
CA ALA A 85 14.58 -15.18 5.11
C ALA A 85 15.27 -14.81 6.41
N GLY A 86 16.24 -15.63 6.84
CA GLY A 86 16.86 -15.51 8.15
C GLY A 86 17.18 -14.04 8.47
N GLY A 87 16.64 -13.56 9.60
CA GLY A 87 17.13 -12.33 10.20
C GLY A 87 18.57 -12.54 10.63
N GLY A 88 19.41 -11.50 10.49
CA GLY A 88 20.83 -11.54 10.84
C GLY A 88 21.11 -11.99 12.27
#